data_AF-A0A5N5QIW1-F1
#
_entry.id   AF-A0A5N5QIW1-F1
#
_cell.length_a   1.000
_cell.length_b   1.000
_cell.length_c   1.000
_cell.angle_alpha   90.00
_cell.angle_beta   90.00
_cell.angle_gamma   90.00
#
_symmetry.space_group_name_H-M   'P 1'
#
loop_
_entity.id
_entity.type
_entity.pdbx_description
1 polymer ?
#
loop_
_entity_poly.entity_id
_entity_poly.type
_entity_poly.pdbx_seq_one_letter_code
_entity_poly.pdbx_strand_id
1 'polypeptide(L)'
;MRFALFAVSVSAALQLTAAQTIYDIWQTTWDRSKLLTRTSDPLINFVTKGAIGDADIVVNDGAVYQQMDGFGATLTDSSALVLNNLKSKNSANYWALLNKLFDVTDGAATAGFGVVRLNLGASDFSASAYSFDDKAGDTTLASFSIDNAPAYLWSVLKDIYSINSKIKLYVVPWSPPAWMKSPSSMNGGTLQSQYNGVYAQYLFKTVQQLAARGFPVYAINPQNEPENPNPTYPTTSMSYSQEAAIGQALRPLLDNNGFSTVKIIGFEHNWVHAGDYPVSLMNAASSAFAGVAFHCYEGSVSNQDTFHNAFPNKEIYFTECTGSFGSDWWSDIKWTMDNIAIGVPQHWARTALEWNLASDESGGPKFPGTNSCSPNACRAIVTVKSDGTYELNQEFYSLAQASRAIVPKDPGGPIGQRIGVTVGGNLSWALRVNAFVTKRNNGADWNRYSIVVLNWNDNASSSWNPQPVKATIEFRGVQIAFSKAQIIQEKIKMKVAKILGPVGDAATPSLCGSGSTGPSLMHVHLCIGSRRDEVLGLDADAEIKKWELQTPVDIRNSESIADIPNLAEAPMQVWTIMTFTGTNTT
;
A
#
# COMPACT_ATOMS: atom_id res chain seq x y z
N MET A 1 -8.64 -16.05 -76.14
CA MET A 1 -9.09 -15.29 -74.94
C MET A 1 -9.37 -16.27 -73.82
N ARG A 2 -8.48 -16.36 -72.83
CA ARG A 2 -8.72 -17.07 -71.56
C ARG A 2 -8.88 -15.99 -70.49
N PHE A 3 -10.07 -15.84 -69.93
CA PHE A 3 -10.32 -14.95 -68.80
C PHE A 3 -9.91 -15.68 -67.51
N ALA A 4 -8.91 -15.13 -66.81
CA ALA A 4 -8.57 -15.54 -65.46
C ALA A 4 -9.45 -14.74 -64.48
N LEU A 5 -10.31 -15.43 -63.73
CA LEU A 5 -10.97 -14.85 -62.56
C LEU A 5 -10.00 -14.91 -61.37
N PHE A 6 -9.57 -13.74 -60.89
CA PHE A 6 -8.94 -13.60 -59.58
C PHE A 6 -10.05 -13.59 -58.51
N ALA A 7 -10.11 -14.64 -57.69
CA ALA A 7 -10.89 -14.61 -56.45
C ALA A 7 -10.04 -13.94 -55.37
N VAL A 8 -10.37 -12.68 -55.04
CA VAL A 8 -9.82 -12.00 -53.86
C VAL A 8 -10.60 -12.51 -52.65
N SER A 9 -10.01 -13.45 -51.91
CA SER A 9 -10.48 -13.86 -50.59
C SER A 9 -10.14 -12.76 -49.58
N VAL A 10 -11.10 -11.91 -49.25
CA VAL A 10 -11.02 -10.99 -48.11
C VAL A 10 -11.23 -11.80 -46.84
N SER A 11 -10.13 -12.27 -46.24
CA SER A 11 -10.17 -12.80 -44.87
C SER A 11 -10.35 -11.62 -43.91
N ALA A 12 -11.60 -11.31 -43.56
CA ALA A 12 -11.90 -10.43 -42.43
C ALA A 12 -11.41 -11.13 -41.15
N ALA A 13 -10.21 -10.77 -40.68
CA ALA A 13 -9.77 -11.11 -39.35
C ALA A 13 -10.70 -10.38 -38.36
N LEU A 14 -11.66 -11.09 -37.78
CA LEU A 14 -12.35 -10.63 -36.58
C LEU A 14 -11.29 -10.52 -35.48
N GLN A 15 -10.73 -9.32 -35.30
CA GLN A 15 -10.12 -8.97 -34.03
C GLN A 15 -11.26 -8.93 -33.01
N LEU A 16 -11.33 -9.95 -32.16
CA LEU A 16 -12.09 -9.87 -30.91
C LEU A 16 -11.52 -8.68 -30.13
N THR A 17 -12.21 -7.54 -30.19
CA THR A 17 -11.96 -6.44 -29.27
C THR A 17 -12.31 -6.96 -27.88
N ALA A 18 -11.29 -7.35 -27.10
CA ALA A 18 -11.51 -7.72 -25.71
C ALA A 18 -12.12 -6.50 -25.00
N ALA A 19 -13.38 -6.64 -24.56
CA ALA A 19 -14.06 -5.59 -23.82
C ALA A 19 -13.25 -5.30 -22.54
N GLN A 20 -13.14 -4.02 -22.17
CA GLN A 20 -12.53 -3.66 -20.91
C GLN A 20 -13.40 -4.23 -19.78
N THR A 21 -12.75 -4.87 -18.80
CA THR A 21 -13.43 -5.48 -17.66
C THR A 21 -12.69 -5.21 -16.36
N ILE A 22 -13.42 -4.96 -15.29
CA ILE A 22 -12.89 -5.04 -13.94
C ILE A 22 -12.90 -6.50 -13.47
N TYR A 23 -11.74 -6.94 -12.99
CA TYR A 23 -11.50 -8.22 -12.36
C TYR A 23 -10.66 -7.99 -11.09
N ASP A 24 -10.72 -8.92 -10.13
CA ASP A 24 -9.90 -8.86 -8.90
C ASP A 24 -10.21 -7.66 -7.97
N ILE A 25 -11.43 -7.69 -7.40
CA ILE A 25 -11.96 -6.70 -6.45
C ILE A 25 -11.61 -7.11 -5.02
N TRP A 26 -10.97 -6.23 -4.24
CA TRP A 26 -10.54 -6.51 -2.85
C TRP A 26 -11.08 -5.52 -1.84
N GLN A 27 -11.54 -5.99 -0.69
CA GLN A 27 -12.36 -5.21 0.24
C GLN A 27 -11.92 -5.33 1.72
N THR A 28 -11.84 -4.20 2.42
CA THR A 28 -11.70 -4.07 3.90
C THR A 28 -12.82 -3.21 4.49
N THR A 29 -13.71 -3.74 5.35
CA THR A 29 -14.88 -3.02 5.90
C THR A 29 -14.67 -2.36 7.25
N TRP A 30 -15.39 -1.26 7.45
CA TRP A 30 -15.40 -0.52 8.72
C TRP A 30 -15.86 -1.41 9.87
N ASP A 31 -16.86 -2.26 9.61
CA ASP A 31 -17.40 -3.26 10.54
C ASP A 31 -16.57 -4.55 10.60
N ARG A 32 -15.46 -4.61 9.86
CA ARG A 32 -14.52 -5.73 9.79
C ARG A 32 -15.09 -7.04 9.25
N SER A 33 -16.31 -7.06 8.70
CA SER A 33 -16.89 -8.22 8.00
C SER A 33 -16.09 -8.68 6.77
N LYS A 34 -15.30 -7.78 6.16
CA LYS A 34 -14.29 -8.12 5.15
C LYS A 34 -12.96 -7.47 5.53
N LEU A 35 -11.86 -8.21 5.40
CA LEU A 35 -10.53 -7.76 5.82
C LEU A 35 -9.50 -8.22 4.78
N LEU A 36 -9.24 -7.36 3.80
CA LEU A 36 -8.48 -7.70 2.58
C LEU A 36 -9.07 -8.96 1.90
N THR A 37 -10.37 -8.96 1.67
CA THR A 37 -11.12 -10.08 1.09
C THR A 37 -11.37 -9.86 -0.40
N ARG A 38 -11.03 -10.84 -1.24
CA ARG A 38 -11.39 -10.85 -2.65
C ARG A 38 -12.89 -11.11 -2.81
N THR A 39 -13.59 -10.32 -3.61
CA THR A 39 -14.99 -10.65 -3.94
C THR A 39 -15.04 -11.70 -5.06
N SER A 40 -16.08 -12.53 -5.03
CA SER A 40 -16.38 -13.53 -6.05
C SER A 40 -17.29 -12.98 -7.16
N ASP A 41 -17.34 -11.65 -7.30
CA ASP A 41 -18.28 -11.00 -8.21
C ASP A 41 -17.92 -11.33 -9.67
N PRO A 42 -18.92 -11.55 -10.53
CA PRO A 42 -18.67 -11.73 -11.96
C PRO A 42 -18.05 -10.46 -12.55
N LEU A 43 -17.24 -10.62 -13.61
CA LEU A 43 -16.57 -9.54 -14.33
C LEU A 43 -17.52 -8.34 -14.55
N ILE A 44 -17.07 -7.13 -14.20
CA ILE A 44 -17.82 -5.91 -14.46
C ILE A 44 -17.35 -5.36 -15.80
N ASN A 45 -18.25 -5.27 -16.77
CA ASN A 45 -17.92 -4.80 -18.11
C ASN A 45 -18.01 -3.28 -18.20
N PHE A 46 -17.17 -2.69 -19.04
CA PHE A 46 -17.34 -1.31 -19.49
C PHE A 46 -18.32 -1.24 -20.67
N VAL A 47 -19.11 -0.18 -20.71
CA VAL A 47 -20.10 0.14 -21.73
C VAL A 47 -19.95 1.60 -22.17
N THR A 48 -20.64 1.99 -23.23
CA THR A 48 -20.73 3.39 -23.67
C THR A 48 -21.15 4.30 -22.51
N LYS A 49 -20.51 5.47 -22.42
CA LYS A 49 -20.78 6.47 -21.38
C LYS A 49 -22.27 6.85 -21.32
N GLY A 50 -22.79 6.92 -20.10
CA GLY A 50 -24.16 7.30 -19.77
C GLY A 50 -24.19 8.37 -18.69
N ALA A 51 -25.27 8.42 -17.91
CA ALA A 51 -25.34 9.31 -16.75
C ALA A 51 -24.35 8.90 -15.67
N ILE A 52 -23.69 9.89 -15.06
CA ILE A 52 -22.81 9.69 -13.91
C ILE A 52 -23.62 9.45 -12.63
N GLY A 53 -23.01 8.78 -11.65
CA GLY A 53 -23.54 8.67 -10.29
C GLY A 53 -23.37 9.95 -9.47
N ASP A 54 -23.45 9.82 -8.15
CA ASP A 54 -23.19 10.92 -7.22
C ASP A 54 -21.72 11.36 -7.22
N ALA A 55 -20.81 10.43 -7.56
CA ALA A 55 -19.40 10.69 -7.82
C ALA A 55 -18.99 10.08 -9.18
N ASP A 56 -17.93 10.61 -9.77
CA ASP A 56 -17.42 10.19 -11.08
C ASP A 56 -15.89 10.06 -11.06
N ILE A 57 -15.38 8.83 -11.10
CA ILE A 57 -13.94 8.53 -11.11
C ILE A 57 -13.50 8.35 -12.56
N VAL A 58 -12.63 9.22 -13.05
CA VAL A 58 -12.12 9.16 -14.43
C VAL A 58 -10.63 8.82 -14.40
N VAL A 59 -10.26 7.64 -14.89
CA VAL A 59 -8.85 7.21 -15.01
C VAL A 59 -8.28 7.70 -16.35
N ASN A 60 -7.13 8.37 -16.28
CA ASN A 60 -6.41 8.93 -17.43
C ASN A 60 -5.00 8.34 -17.50
N ASP A 61 -4.82 7.33 -18.35
CA ASP A 61 -3.51 6.71 -18.59
C ASP A 61 -2.61 7.49 -19.56
N GLY A 62 -3.08 8.62 -20.12
CA GLY A 62 -2.26 9.57 -20.86
C GLY A 62 -1.44 10.50 -19.95
N ALA A 63 -1.82 10.64 -18.68
CA ALA A 63 -1.05 11.36 -17.66
C ALA A 63 -0.30 10.36 -16.79
N VAL A 64 1.04 10.36 -16.87
CA VAL A 64 1.91 9.41 -16.16
C VAL A 64 2.80 10.18 -15.19
N TYR A 65 2.94 9.67 -13.96
CA TYR A 65 3.72 10.27 -12.89
C TYR A 65 4.88 9.36 -12.45
N GLN A 66 5.27 9.43 -11.17
CA GLN A 66 6.39 8.68 -10.64
C GLN A 66 6.17 7.17 -10.69
N GLN A 67 7.26 6.45 -10.95
CA GLN A 67 7.33 5.01 -10.73
C GLN A 67 7.26 4.75 -9.22
N MET A 68 6.34 3.91 -8.78
CA MET A 68 6.31 3.51 -7.36
C MET A 68 7.50 2.62 -7.08
N ASP A 69 8.02 2.69 -5.86
CA ASP A 69 9.04 1.79 -5.33
C ASP A 69 8.46 0.70 -4.46
N GLY A 70 7.39 1.01 -3.70
CA GLY A 70 6.58 0.03 -3.00
C GLY A 70 6.06 0.52 -1.65
N PHE A 71 5.33 -0.34 -0.97
CA PHE A 71 4.83 -0.12 0.39
C PHE A 71 5.45 -1.17 1.31
N GLY A 72 5.47 -0.88 2.62
CA GLY A 72 6.00 -1.79 3.62
C GLY A 72 6.15 -1.17 5.00
N ALA A 73 7.15 -1.61 5.75
CA ALA A 73 7.43 -1.11 7.08
C ALA A 73 8.91 -1.30 7.46
N THR A 74 9.29 -0.87 8.67
CA THR A 74 10.63 -1.04 9.22
C THR A 74 10.74 -2.37 9.98
N LEU A 75 11.73 -3.18 9.60
CA LEU A 75 12.16 -4.33 10.39
C LEU A 75 13.11 -3.84 11.48
N THR A 76 12.56 -3.36 12.59
CA THR A 76 13.34 -2.99 13.78
C THR A 76 13.94 -4.21 14.47
N ASP A 77 14.96 -4.03 15.32
CA ASP A 77 15.48 -5.11 16.17
C ASP A 77 14.34 -5.75 16.98
N SER A 78 13.45 -4.93 17.57
CA SER A 78 12.26 -5.41 18.27
C SER A 78 11.32 -6.20 17.37
N SER A 79 11.03 -5.71 16.15
CA SER A 79 10.20 -6.45 15.19
C SER A 79 10.82 -7.81 14.84
N ALA A 80 12.12 -7.85 14.58
CA ALA A 80 12.82 -9.08 14.25
C ALA A 80 12.87 -10.06 15.44
N LEU A 81 13.04 -9.57 16.66
CA LEU A 81 12.99 -10.40 17.87
C LEU A 81 11.61 -11.03 18.04
N VAL A 82 10.55 -10.23 17.95
CA VAL A 82 9.17 -10.69 18.08
C VAL A 82 8.83 -11.75 17.02
N LEU A 83 9.21 -11.50 15.76
CA LEU A 83 9.03 -12.46 14.67
C LEU A 83 9.85 -13.74 14.85
N ASN A 84 11.09 -13.64 15.32
CA ASN A 84 11.93 -14.79 15.64
C ASN A 84 11.38 -15.63 16.80
N ASN A 85 10.78 -14.98 17.79
CA ASN A 85 10.09 -15.64 18.89
C ASN A 85 8.83 -16.36 18.39
N LEU A 86 8.05 -15.73 17.50
CA LEU A 86 6.93 -16.40 16.83
C LEU A 86 7.40 -17.62 16.03
N LYS A 87 8.50 -17.51 15.29
CA LYS A 87 9.08 -18.64 14.55
C LYS A 87 9.39 -19.83 15.46
N SER A 88 9.99 -19.55 16.62
CA SER A 88 10.34 -20.57 17.61
C SER A 88 9.12 -21.17 18.31
N LYS A 89 8.08 -20.35 18.55
CA LYS A 89 6.86 -20.73 19.26
C LYS A 89 5.86 -21.47 18.36
N ASN A 90 5.65 -20.95 17.16
CA ASN A 90 4.72 -21.46 16.14
C ASN A 90 5.23 -21.11 14.74
N SER A 91 6.12 -21.95 14.21
CA SER A 91 6.71 -21.74 12.89
C SER A 91 5.69 -21.70 11.76
N ALA A 92 4.54 -22.38 11.89
CA ALA A 92 3.49 -22.35 10.88
C ALA A 92 2.86 -20.96 10.78
N ASN A 93 2.50 -20.36 11.92
CA ASN A 93 1.99 -18.99 11.97
C ASN A 93 3.03 -17.97 11.50
N TYR A 94 4.30 -18.16 11.84
CA TYR A 94 5.39 -17.31 11.34
C TYR A 94 5.44 -17.28 9.81
N TRP A 95 5.48 -18.45 9.16
CA TRP A 95 5.54 -18.51 7.70
C TRP A 95 4.24 -18.04 7.05
N ALA A 96 3.08 -18.35 7.64
CA ALA A 96 1.80 -17.82 7.16
C ALA A 96 1.76 -16.28 7.21
N LEU A 97 2.27 -15.70 8.30
CA LEU A 97 2.38 -14.25 8.46
C LEU A 97 3.34 -13.63 7.44
N LEU A 98 4.56 -14.16 7.30
CA LEU A 98 5.50 -13.58 6.33
C LEU A 98 5.00 -13.68 4.89
N ASN A 99 4.35 -14.79 4.51
CA ASN A 99 3.70 -14.89 3.20
C ASN A 99 2.57 -13.87 3.06
N LYS A 100 1.73 -13.69 4.09
CA LYS A 100 0.66 -12.68 4.11
C LYS A 100 1.20 -11.26 3.88
N LEU A 101 2.40 -10.95 4.39
CA LEU A 101 3.04 -9.64 4.26
C LEU A 101 3.77 -9.46 2.92
N PHE A 102 4.57 -10.44 2.48
CA PHE A 102 5.59 -10.22 1.45
C PHE A 102 5.39 -10.99 0.15
N ASP A 103 4.50 -12.00 0.08
CA ASP A 103 4.26 -12.71 -1.18
C ASP A 103 3.61 -11.78 -2.21
N VAL A 104 4.28 -11.61 -3.35
CA VAL A 104 3.89 -10.72 -4.46
C VAL A 104 3.19 -11.45 -5.60
N THR A 105 2.83 -12.73 -5.40
CA THR A 105 2.12 -13.52 -6.40
C THR A 105 0.80 -12.84 -6.78
N ASP A 106 0.60 -12.60 -8.08
CA ASP A 106 -0.60 -11.96 -8.59
C ASP A 106 -1.87 -12.72 -8.19
N GLY A 107 -2.85 -11.99 -7.66
CA GLY A 107 -4.11 -12.55 -7.17
C GLY A 107 -4.05 -13.25 -5.80
N ALA A 108 -2.87 -13.41 -5.19
CA ALA A 108 -2.74 -13.94 -3.83
C ALA A 108 -3.43 -13.01 -2.81
N ALA A 109 -3.94 -13.58 -1.71
CA ALA A 109 -4.60 -12.81 -0.66
C ALA A 109 -3.59 -12.19 0.33
N THR A 110 -2.61 -11.46 -0.20
CA THR A 110 -1.41 -10.98 0.53
C THR A 110 -1.25 -9.48 0.31
N ALA A 111 -0.45 -8.81 1.16
CA ALA A 111 -0.14 -7.39 0.97
C ALA A 111 0.90 -7.17 -0.14
N GLY A 112 1.80 -8.14 -0.35
CA GLY A 112 2.87 -8.04 -1.35
C GLY A 112 3.80 -6.85 -1.09
N PHE A 113 4.14 -6.59 0.17
CA PHE A 113 5.06 -5.52 0.51
C PHE A 113 6.40 -5.71 -0.21
N GLY A 114 6.84 -4.64 -0.85
CA GLY A 114 8.02 -4.61 -1.72
C GLY A 114 9.20 -3.85 -1.12
N VAL A 115 9.01 -3.21 0.03
CA VAL A 115 10.02 -2.37 0.67
C VAL A 115 10.16 -2.75 2.13
N VAL A 116 11.40 -2.82 2.60
CA VAL A 116 11.73 -2.98 4.02
C VAL A 116 12.72 -1.87 4.37
N ARG A 117 12.40 -1.11 5.43
CA ARG A 117 13.35 -0.20 6.07
C ARG A 117 14.06 -0.91 7.21
N LEU A 118 15.33 -0.61 7.45
CA LEU A 118 16.18 -1.26 8.43
C LEU A 118 16.97 -0.21 9.22
N ASN A 119 16.98 -0.33 10.54
CA ASN A 119 17.91 0.43 11.38
C ASN A 119 19.35 -0.03 11.21
N LEU A 120 20.22 0.93 10.95
CA LEU A 120 21.66 0.76 11.04
C LEU A 120 22.08 1.12 12.47
N GLY A 121 22.45 0.09 13.24
CA GLY A 121 22.70 0.23 14.68
C GLY A 121 21.39 0.28 15.48
N ALA A 122 21.51 0.60 16.76
CA ALA A 122 20.36 0.66 17.65
C ALA A 122 19.40 1.82 17.31
N SER A 123 18.11 1.57 17.49
CA SER A 123 17.01 2.54 17.49
C SER A 123 16.37 2.65 18.87
N ASP A 124 15.28 3.41 18.98
CA ASP A 124 14.34 3.38 20.09
C ASP A 124 13.58 2.03 20.23
N PHE A 125 13.63 1.18 19.20
CA PHE A 125 13.14 -0.21 19.19
C PHE A 125 14.30 -1.20 19.08
N SER A 126 15.22 -1.11 20.05
CA SER A 126 16.37 -2.01 20.20
C SER A 126 16.61 -2.33 21.67
N ALA A 127 17.13 -3.51 21.99
CA ALA A 127 17.30 -3.94 23.39
C ALA A 127 18.38 -3.15 24.17
N SER A 128 19.32 -2.53 23.45
CA SER A 128 20.46 -1.80 24.02
C SER A 128 21.07 -0.88 22.96
N ALA A 129 21.89 0.08 23.37
CA ALA A 129 22.62 0.94 22.44
C ALA A 129 23.82 0.19 21.83
N TYR A 130 23.96 0.26 20.51
CA TYR A 130 25.12 -0.23 19.78
C TYR A 130 25.22 0.48 18.43
N SER A 131 26.43 0.53 17.89
CA SER A 131 26.68 0.87 16.49
C SER A 131 27.44 -0.29 15.83
N PHE A 132 27.74 -0.17 14.54
CA PHE A 132 28.64 -1.12 13.88
C PHE A 132 30.11 -0.86 14.16
N ASP A 133 30.47 0.20 14.88
CA ASP A 133 31.84 0.44 15.32
C ASP A 133 31.88 1.20 16.66
N ASP A 134 31.78 0.45 17.76
CA ASP A 134 31.79 1.02 19.12
C ASP A 134 33.20 1.22 19.69
N LYS A 135 34.26 0.98 18.91
CA LYS A 135 35.63 1.19 19.38
C LYS A 135 36.00 2.67 19.33
N ALA A 136 36.20 3.26 20.50
CA ALA A 136 36.53 4.67 20.63
C ALA A 136 37.76 5.08 19.80
N GLY A 137 37.58 6.11 18.95
CA GLY A 137 38.65 6.70 18.15
C GLY A 137 39.07 5.87 16.93
N ASP A 138 38.30 4.86 16.52
CA ASP A 138 38.61 4.05 15.33
C ASP A 138 38.29 4.78 14.02
N THR A 139 39.08 5.80 13.70
CA THR A 139 38.94 6.56 12.44
C THR A 139 39.26 5.74 11.19
N THR A 140 39.84 4.54 11.34
CA THR A 140 40.09 3.59 10.25
C THR A 140 38.94 2.61 10.01
N LEU A 141 37.97 2.57 10.93
CA LEU A 141 36.87 1.62 10.98
C LEU A 141 37.35 0.16 10.97
N ALA A 142 38.47 -0.15 11.63
CA ALA A 142 39.06 -1.48 11.67
C ALA A 142 38.25 -2.48 12.52
N SER A 143 37.48 -1.96 13.49
CA SER A 143 36.56 -2.72 14.33
C SER A 143 35.12 -2.73 13.82
N PHE A 144 34.87 -2.19 12.62
CA PHE A 144 33.56 -2.20 11.99
C PHE A 144 33.02 -3.62 11.81
N SER A 145 31.80 -3.88 12.30
CA SER A 145 31.08 -5.15 12.13
C SER A 145 29.57 -4.95 12.15
N ILE A 146 28.90 -5.41 11.09
CA ILE A 146 27.42 -5.50 11.08
C ILE A 146 26.89 -6.60 12.01
N ASP A 147 27.75 -7.51 12.49
CA ASP A 147 27.37 -8.55 13.46
C ASP A 147 27.22 -8.01 14.89
N ASN A 148 27.45 -6.71 15.11
CA ASN A 148 27.00 -6.04 16.33
C ASN A 148 25.46 -5.98 16.41
N ALA A 149 24.77 -6.01 15.26
CA ALA A 149 23.33 -6.22 15.24
C ALA A 149 22.97 -7.64 15.69
N PRO A 150 21.82 -7.82 16.36
CA PRO A 150 21.39 -9.13 16.83
C PRO A 150 21.20 -10.11 15.67
N ALA A 151 21.70 -11.33 15.83
CA ALA A 151 21.70 -12.35 14.77
C ALA A 151 20.29 -12.70 14.24
N TYR A 152 19.25 -12.57 15.06
CA TYR A 152 17.86 -12.80 14.65
C TYR A 152 17.38 -11.80 13.58
N LEU A 153 17.95 -10.58 13.53
CA LEU A 153 17.63 -9.58 12.52
C LEU A 153 17.96 -10.11 11.12
N TRP A 154 19.17 -10.64 10.98
CA TRP A 154 19.64 -11.24 9.73
C TRP A 154 18.88 -12.52 9.38
N SER A 155 18.49 -13.32 10.37
CA SER A 155 17.68 -14.51 10.12
C SER A 155 16.30 -14.15 9.55
N VAL A 156 15.60 -13.21 10.18
CA VAL A 156 14.25 -12.80 9.74
C VAL A 156 14.34 -12.09 8.38
N LEU A 157 15.34 -11.23 8.16
CA LEU A 157 15.52 -10.57 6.86
C LEU A 157 15.78 -11.60 5.75
N LYS A 158 16.57 -12.64 6.01
CA LYS A 158 16.78 -13.74 5.06
C LYS A 158 15.48 -14.48 4.72
N ASP A 159 14.65 -14.74 5.72
CA ASP A 159 13.36 -15.41 5.52
C ASP A 159 12.41 -14.52 4.69
N ILE A 160 12.39 -13.20 4.91
CA ILE A 160 11.64 -12.24 4.07
C ILE A 160 12.11 -12.30 2.61
N TYR A 161 13.42 -12.26 2.37
CA TYR A 161 14.00 -12.35 1.03
C TYR A 161 13.72 -13.69 0.34
N SER A 162 13.53 -14.78 1.11
CA SER A 162 13.17 -16.09 0.55
C SER A 162 11.75 -16.13 -0.04
N ILE A 163 10.85 -15.25 0.44
CA ILE A 163 9.48 -15.09 -0.07
C ILE A 163 9.47 -14.07 -1.20
N ASN A 164 10.13 -12.93 -0.99
CA ASN A 164 10.24 -11.86 -1.98
C ASN A 164 11.70 -11.47 -2.19
N SER A 165 12.32 -12.03 -3.22
CA SER A 165 13.72 -11.73 -3.58
C SER A 165 13.93 -10.35 -4.21
N LYS A 166 12.85 -9.58 -4.41
CA LYS A 166 12.87 -8.24 -5.03
C LYS A 166 12.62 -7.10 -4.05
N ILE A 167 12.69 -7.38 -2.74
CA ILE A 167 12.61 -6.35 -1.71
C ILE A 167 13.61 -5.24 -1.97
N LYS A 168 13.15 -3.99 -1.93
CA LYS A 168 13.99 -2.81 -1.87
C LYS A 168 14.32 -2.53 -0.40
N LEU A 169 15.58 -2.72 -0.04
CA LEU A 169 16.06 -2.48 1.31
C LEU A 169 16.52 -1.03 1.48
N TYR A 170 15.89 -0.33 2.42
CA TYR A 170 16.26 1.02 2.85
C TYR A 170 17.02 0.91 4.17
N VAL A 171 18.18 1.54 4.28
CA VAL A 171 19.03 1.47 5.47
C VAL A 171 19.18 2.87 6.03
N VAL A 172 18.77 3.06 7.28
CA VAL A 172 18.80 4.38 7.93
C VAL A 172 19.46 4.24 9.32
N PRO A 173 20.49 5.03 9.64
CA PRO A 173 21.06 5.08 10.99
C PRO A 173 20.26 6.01 11.89
N TRP A 174 20.07 5.59 13.15
CA TRP A 174 19.47 6.46 14.17
C TRP A 174 20.52 7.31 14.88
N SER A 175 21.74 6.80 15.00
CA SER A 175 22.87 7.55 15.53
C SER A 175 24.18 7.07 14.91
N PRO A 176 25.13 7.99 14.65
CA PRO A 176 26.52 7.66 14.49
C PRO A 176 27.09 6.96 15.73
N PRO A 177 28.22 6.23 15.60
CA PRO A 177 28.95 5.73 16.76
C PRO A 177 29.20 6.80 17.81
N ALA A 178 29.07 6.44 19.10
CA ALA A 178 29.15 7.39 20.21
C ALA A 178 30.43 8.24 20.20
N TRP A 179 31.58 7.64 19.84
CA TRP A 179 32.87 8.33 19.81
C TRP A 179 33.00 9.38 18.69
N MET A 180 32.07 9.39 17.73
CA MET A 180 31.98 10.45 16.71
C MET A 180 31.17 11.67 17.18
N LYS A 181 30.59 11.62 18.38
CA LYS A 181 29.57 12.57 18.83
C LYS A 181 30.00 13.41 20.03
N SER A 182 29.30 14.54 20.20
CA SER A 182 29.38 15.39 21.38
C SER A 182 28.00 15.54 22.05
N PRO A 183 27.83 15.17 23.33
CA PRO A 183 28.76 14.34 24.11
C PRO A 183 28.94 12.95 23.48
N SER A 184 29.95 12.19 23.92
CA SER A 184 30.25 10.84 23.42
C SER A 184 29.20 9.83 23.86
N SER A 185 28.02 9.86 23.25
CA SER A 185 26.84 9.05 23.57
C SER A 185 26.09 8.67 22.29
N MET A 186 25.53 7.46 22.24
CA MET A 186 24.57 7.09 21.19
C MET A 186 23.25 7.87 21.34
N ASN A 187 22.85 8.20 22.56
CA ASN A 187 21.60 8.88 22.82
C ASN A 187 21.78 10.40 22.76
N GLY A 188 20.97 11.08 21.95
CA GLY A 188 21.02 12.53 21.76
C GLY A 188 22.35 13.05 21.21
N GLY A 189 22.61 14.33 21.41
CA GLY A 189 23.88 14.96 21.02
C GLY A 189 23.97 15.26 19.52
N THR A 190 25.18 15.54 19.07
CA THR A 190 25.46 15.95 17.68
C THR A 190 26.71 15.27 17.13
N LEU A 191 26.70 14.97 15.83
CA LEU A 191 27.87 14.49 15.11
C LEU A 191 28.92 15.60 15.04
N GLN A 192 30.16 15.30 15.43
CA GLN A 192 31.24 16.26 15.32
C GLN A 192 31.73 16.34 13.86
N SER A 193 31.79 17.55 13.30
CA SER A 193 32.09 17.77 11.87
C SER A 193 33.41 17.18 11.39
N GLN A 194 34.40 17.04 12.28
CA GLN A 194 35.68 16.38 12.00
C GLN A 194 35.54 14.91 11.57
N TYR A 195 34.41 14.27 11.89
CA TYR A 195 34.13 12.89 11.54
C TYR A 195 33.21 12.72 10.33
N ASN A 196 32.78 13.80 9.65
CA ASN A 196 31.88 13.67 8.49
C ASN A 196 32.42 12.70 7.43
N GLY A 197 33.72 12.76 7.12
CA GLY A 197 34.35 11.85 6.17
C GLY A 197 34.43 10.40 6.67
N VAL A 198 34.72 10.19 7.96
CA VAL A 198 34.76 8.85 8.57
C VAL A 198 33.35 8.26 8.64
N TYR A 199 32.34 9.07 8.94
CA TYR A 199 30.95 8.65 8.96
C TYR A 199 30.44 8.27 7.56
N ALA A 200 30.84 9.00 6.51
CA ALA A 200 30.58 8.57 5.13
C ALA A 200 31.20 7.19 4.82
N GLN A 201 32.41 6.91 5.29
CA GLN A 201 33.04 5.59 5.17
C GLN A 201 32.27 4.51 5.95
N TYR A 202 31.73 4.85 7.11
CA TYR A 202 30.90 3.95 7.94
C TYR A 202 29.60 3.56 7.22
N LEU A 203 28.92 4.51 6.61
CA LEU A 203 27.73 4.25 5.77
C LEU A 203 28.09 3.39 4.55
N PHE A 204 29.21 3.68 3.90
CA PHE A 204 29.72 2.89 2.78
C PHE A 204 30.03 1.44 3.17
N LYS A 205 30.78 1.21 4.25
CA LYS A 205 31.07 -0.15 4.76
C LYS A 205 29.80 -0.92 5.09
N THR A 206 28.76 -0.24 5.57
CA THR A 206 27.44 -0.86 5.78
C THR A 206 26.85 -1.39 4.48
N VAL A 207 26.83 -0.57 3.42
CA VAL A 207 26.35 -1.00 2.10
C VAL A 207 27.14 -2.21 1.59
N GLN A 208 28.48 -2.17 1.71
CA GLN A 208 29.35 -3.28 1.29
C GLN A 208 29.05 -4.58 2.04
N GLN A 209 28.97 -4.52 3.37
CA GLN A 209 28.78 -5.72 4.21
C GLN A 209 27.36 -6.30 4.08
N LEU A 210 26.33 -5.47 3.94
CA LEU A 210 24.97 -5.95 3.67
C LEU A 210 24.88 -6.65 2.31
N ALA A 211 25.46 -6.05 1.27
CA ALA A 211 25.51 -6.68 -0.06
C ALA A 211 26.28 -8.00 -0.03
N ALA A 212 27.43 -8.06 0.66
CA ALA A 212 28.21 -9.29 0.83
C ALA A 212 27.44 -10.39 1.59
N ARG A 213 26.50 -10.00 2.47
CA ARG A 213 25.60 -10.93 3.18
C ARG A 213 24.38 -11.37 2.35
N GLY A 214 24.23 -10.86 1.12
CA GLY A 214 23.11 -11.16 0.24
C GLY A 214 21.90 -10.24 0.41
N PHE A 215 22.07 -9.09 1.06
CA PHE A 215 21.04 -8.06 1.23
C PHE A 215 21.42 -6.80 0.44
N PRO A 216 21.15 -6.76 -0.87
CA PRO A 216 21.47 -5.59 -1.68
C PRO A 216 20.70 -4.36 -1.19
N VAL A 217 21.45 -3.31 -0.84
CA VAL A 217 20.86 -2.04 -0.41
C VAL A 217 20.30 -1.30 -1.62
N TYR A 218 19.03 -0.89 -1.56
CA TYR A 218 18.42 -0.05 -2.58
C TYR A 218 18.68 1.43 -2.29
N ALA A 219 18.51 1.84 -1.02
CA ALA A 219 18.75 3.19 -0.58
C ALA A 219 19.40 3.23 0.81
N ILE A 220 20.22 4.25 1.03
CA ILE A 220 20.81 4.59 2.31
C ILE A 220 20.58 6.07 2.63
N ASN A 221 20.30 6.36 3.89
CA ASN A 221 20.12 7.71 4.39
C ASN A 221 21.25 8.07 5.36
N PRO A 222 21.71 9.33 5.41
CA PRO A 222 22.73 9.73 6.37
C PRO A 222 22.28 9.70 7.83
N GLN A 223 21.00 9.98 8.11
CA GLN A 223 20.48 10.13 9.46
C GLN A 223 18.94 10.02 9.51
N ASN A 224 18.41 9.29 10.48
CA ASN A 224 17.00 9.34 10.89
C ASN A 224 16.71 10.64 11.65
N GLU A 225 15.66 11.39 11.28
CA GLU A 225 15.18 12.56 12.00
C GLU A 225 16.31 13.50 12.50
N PRO A 226 17.12 14.07 11.60
CA PRO A 226 18.31 14.85 11.93
C PRO A 226 18.04 16.11 12.77
N GLU A 227 16.77 16.49 12.96
CA GLU A 227 16.36 17.62 13.80
C GLU A 227 15.78 17.17 15.17
N ASN A 228 15.80 15.86 15.48
CA ASN A 228 15.27 15.28 16.72
C ASN A 228 16.36 14.60 17.60
N PRO A 229 17.23 15.35 18.30
CA PRO A 229 18.30 14.79 19.14
C PRO A 229 17.82 14.36 20.54
N ASN A 230 16.83 13.48 20.62
CA ASN A 230 16.28 13.01 21.90
C ASN A 230 17.33 12.24 22.75
N PRO A 231 17.62 12.66 23.99
CA PRO A 231 18.68 12.06 24.82
C PRO A 231 18.31 10.73 25.49
N THR A 232 17.09 10.21 25.32
CA THR A 232 16.63 8.99 26.00
C THR A 232 16.86 7.70 25.21
N TYR A 233 17.18 7.81 23.91
CA TYR A 233 17.45 6.69 23.01
C TYR A 233 18.38 7.14 21.87
N PRO A 234 18.90 6.22 21.03
CA PRO A 234 19.81 6.57 19.94
C PRO A 234 19.22 7.59 18.97
N THR A 235 19.83 8.77 18.90
CA THR A 235 19.49 9.88 17.98
C THR A 235 20.71 10.75 17.76
N THR A 236 20.73 11.61 16.74
CA THR A 236 21.68 12.71 16.67
C THR A 236 21.09 13.90 15.95
N SER A 237 21.50 15.10 16.34
CA SER A 237 21.32 16.27 15.50
C SER A 237 22.35 16.26 14.36
N MET A 238 21.89 16.59 13.15
CA MET A 238 22.72 16.76 11.96
C MET A 238 22.17 17.93 11.13
N SER A 239 22.97 18.99 10.95
CA SER A 239 22.58 20.12 10.10
C SER A 239 22.59 19.74 8.62
N TYR A 240 21.81 20.44 7.78
CA TYR A 240 21.77 20.19 6.33
C TYR A 240 23.15 20.29 5.66
N SER A 241 24.04 21.14 6.18
CA SER A 241 25.39 21.31 5.64
C SER A 241 26.32 20.15 6.02
N GLN A 242 26.15 19.58 7.21
CA GLN A 242 26.81 18.33 7.59
C GLN A 242 26.29 17.16 6.76
N GLU A 243 24.97 17.02 6.60
CA GLU A 243 24.37 15.98 5.76
C GLU A 243 24.84 16.11 4.30
N ALA A 244 24.88 17.32 3.75
CA ALA A 244 25.43 17.61 2.43
C ALA A 244 26.88 17.13 2.28
N ALA A 245 27.75 17.46 3.24
CA ALA A 245 29.15 17.05 3.23
C ALA A 245 29.31 15.52 3.31
N ILE A 246 28.49 14.85 4.12
CA ILE A 246 28.47 13.38 4.23
C ILE A 246 28.01 12.76 2.91
N GLY A 247 26.92 13.24 2.32
CA GLY A 247 26.42 12.77 1.03
C GLY A 247 27.45 12.92 -0.09
N GLN A 248 28.11 14.08 -0.17
CA GLN A 248 29.18 14.35 -1.14
C GLN A 248 30.40 13.45 -0.96
N ALA A 249 30.73 13.07 0.28
CA ALA A 249 31.80 12.12 0.56
C ALA A 249 31.37 10.67 0.27
N LEU A 250 30.11 10.30 0.54
CA LEU A 250 29.57 8.96 0.34
C LEU A 250 29.38 8.59 -1.13
N ARG A 251 28.89 9.53 -1.95
CA ARG A 251 28.60 9.30 -3.37
C ARG A 251 29.79 8.69 -4.15
N PRO A 252 31.00 9.28 -4.16
CA PRO A 252 32.14 8.70 -4.87
C PRO A 252 32.61 7.36 -4.28
N LEU A 253 32.41 7.10 -2.98
CA LEU A 253 32.70 5.79 -2.39
C LEU A 253 31.81 4.71 -2.98
N LEU A 254 30.52 4.98 -3.11
CA LEU A 254 29.57 4.05 -3.72
C LEU A 254 29.87 3.85 -5.22
N ASP A 255 30.10 4.94 -5.96
CA ASP A 255 30.33 4.88 -7.41
C ASP A 255 31.57 4.09 -7.78
N ASN A 256 32.69 4.37 -7.10
CA ASN A 256 33.99 3.76 -7.41
C ASN A 256 34.08 2.29 -6.97
N ASN A 257 33.11 1.78 -6.22
CA ASN A 257 33.11 0.42 -5.67
C ASN A 257 31.92 -0.43 -6.13
N GLY A 258 31.27 -0.05 -7.23
CA GLY A 258 30.22 -0.88 -7.87
C GLY A 258 28.82 -0.73 -7.26
N PHE A 259 28.60 0.29 -6.42
CA PHE A 259 27.31 0.58 -5.78
C PHE A 259 26.67 1.87 -6.34
N SER A 260 26.95 2.22 -7.60
CA SER A 260 26.46 3.45 -8.23
C SER A 260 24.93 3.56 -8.28
N THR A 261 24.22 2.43 -8.26
CA THR A 261 22.75 2.37 -8.25
C THR A 261 22.14 2.58 -6.86
N VAL A 262 22.94 2.53 -5.78
CA VAL A 262 22.45 2.77 -4.42
C VAL A 262 22.11 4.24 -4.29
N LYS A 263 20.87 4.52 -3.91
CA LYS A 263 20.37 5.88 -3.72
C LYS A 263 20.84 6.43 -2.38
N ILE A 264 21.28 7.69 -2.36
CA ILE A 264 21.42 8.46 -1.13
C ILE A 264 20.17 9.34 -1.02
N ILE A 265 19.43 9.19 0.08
CA ILE A 265 18.20 9.93 0.35
C ILE A 265 18.44 10.80 1.58
N GLY A 266 18.05 12.08 1.50
CA GLY A 266 18.28 13.04 2.56
C GLY A 266 17.05 13.36 3.41
N PHE A 267 17.25 14.20 4.43
CA PHE A 267 16.24 14.77 5.32
C PHE A 267 15.57 13.79 6.31
N GLU A 268 14.88 12.72 5.88
CA GLU A 268 14.22 11.71 6.76
C GLU A 268 13.51 12.30 7.99
N HIS A 269 12.63 13.29 7.79
CA HIS A 269 11.93 13.93 8.90
C HIS A 269 10.59 14.55 8.48
N ASN A 270 9.96 15.34 9.34
CA ASN A 270 8.54 15.68 9.23
C ASN A 270 8.18 16.58 8.04
N TRP A 271 6.97 16.39 7.51
CA TRP A 271 6.41 17.16 6.39
C TRP A 271 6.43 18.67 6.60
N VAL A 272 6.22 19.14 7.82
CA VAL A 272 6.14 20.58 8.13
C VAL A 272 7.37 21.38 7.66
N HIS A 273 8.53 20.72 7.54
CA HIS A 273 9.78 21.34 7.11
C HIS A 273 10.12 21.13 5.62
N ALA A 274 9.18 20.64 4.80
CA ALA A 274 9.43 20.35 3.39
C ALA A 274 9.94 21.54 2.54
N GLY A 275 9.70 22.77 2.99
CA GLY A 275 10.22 23.98 2.35
C GLY A 275 11.61 24.43 2.82
N ASP A 276 12.17 23.82 3.87
CA ASP A 276 13.31 24.37 4.63
C ASP A 276 14.57 23.52 4.51
N TYR A 277 14.77 22.55 5.42
CA TYR A 277 15.92 21.66 5.47
C TYR A 277 16.17 20.93 4.14
N PRO A 278 15.20 20.18 3.56
CA PRO A 278 15.43 19.41 2.34
C PRO A 278 15.75 20.31 1.14
N VAL A 279 15.19 21.53 1.07
CA VAL A 279 15.51 22.51 0.03
C VAL A 279 16.95 23.00 0.18
N SER A 280 17.37 23.32 1.40
CA SER A 280 18.74 23.74 1.71
C SER A 280 19.76 22.65 1.41
N LEU A 281 19.43 21.39 1.73
CA LEU A 281 20.25 20.21 1.42
C LEU A 281 20.43 20.04 -0.09
N MET A 282 19.34 20.09 -0.86
CA MET A 282 19.41 19.96 -2.32
C MET A 282 20.19 21.10 -2.97
N ASN A 283 20.07 22.34 -2.48
CA ASN A 283 20.89 23.46 -2.94
C ASN A 283 22.38 23.25 -2.68
N ALA A 284 22.75 22.66 -1.53
CA ALA A 284 24.15 22.45 -1.14
C ALA A 284 24.81 21.26 -1.87
N ALA A 285 24.08 20.17 -2.09
CA ALA A 285 24.66 18.91 -2.55
C ALA A 285 23.76 18.08 -3.48
N SER A 286 22.96 18.73 -4.33
CA SER A 286 22.00 18.06 -5.23
C SER A 286 22.52 16.80 -5.92
N SER A 287 23.74 16.81 -6.46
CA SER A 287 24.29 15.67 -7.22
C SER A 287 24.56 14.42 -6.39
N ALA A 288 24.70 14.54 -5.07
CA ALA A 288 24.91 13.40 -4.18
C ALA A 288 23.61 12.62 -3.90
N PHE A 289 22.46 13.33 -3.89
CA PHE A 289 21.19 12.79 -3.42
C PHE A 289 20.23 12.49 -4.57
N ALA A 290 19.55 11.35 -4.48
CA ALA A 290 18.45 11.02 -5.39
C ALA A 290 17.20 11.84 -5.08
N GLY A 291 16.99 12.20 -3.82
CA GLY A 291 15.80 12.84 -3.33
C GLY A 291 15.79 13.01 -1.81
N VAL A 292 14.60 13.23 -1.25
CA VAL A 292 14.38 13.41 0.19
C VAL A 292 13.26 12.51 0.69
N ALA A 293 13.26 12.24 1.98
CA ALA A 293 12.24 11.43 2.64
C ALA A 293 11.49 12.22 3.71
N PHE A 294 10.21 11.86 3.90
CA PHE A 294 9.34 12.49 4.88
C PHE A 294 8.66 11.52 5.83
N HIS A 295 8.38 12.02 7.04
CA HIS A 295 7.61 11.37 8.11
C HIS A 295 6.30 12.13 8.38
N CYS A 296 5.33 11.46 9.01
CA CYS A 296 3.97 12.02 9.23
C CYS A 296 3.73 12.70 10.59
N TYR A 297 4.75 12.82 11.45
CA TYR A 297 4.51 13.22 12.85
C TYR A 297 4.12 14.69 12.99
N GLU A 298 4.53 15.55 12.04
CA GLU A 298 4.15 16.96 12.01
C GLU A 298 3.92 17.46 10.57
N GLY A 299 2.92 18.32 10.40
CA GLY A 299 2.53 18.89 9.10
C GLY A 299 1.44 18.09 8.38
N SER A 300 1.34 18.27 7.06
CA SER A 300 0.38 17.58 6.20
C SER A 300 1.06 17.03 4.95
N VAL A 301 0.48 15.97 4.39
CA VAL A 301 1.02 15.31 3.18
C VAL A 301 1.25 16.26 2.00
N SER A 302 0.42 17.30 1.87
CA SER A 302 0.56 18.32 0.81
C SER A 302 1.81 19.19 0.94
N ASN A 303 2.48 19.23 2.10
CA ASN A 303 3.74 19.97 2.24
C ASN A 303 4.84 19.41 1.30
N GLN A 304 4.78 18.13 0.93
CA GLN A 304 5.71 17.52 -0.04
C GLN A 304 5.71 18.26 -1.39
N ASP A 305 4.58 18.87 -1.78
CA ASP A 305 4.48 19.64 -3.02
C ASP A 305 5.41 20.86 -3.00
N THR A 306 5.67 21.46 -1.83
CA THR A 306 6.62 22.57 -1.70
C THR A 306 8.02 22.14 -2.14
N PHE A 307 8.47 20.97 -1.69
CA PHE A 307 9.76 20.41 -2.13
C PHE A 307 9.73 20.02 -3.61
N HIS A 308 8.67 19.33 -4.06
CA HIS A 308 8.54 18.92 -5.46
C HIS A 308 8.59 20.12 -6.41
N ASN A 309 7.90 21.21 -6.08
CA ASN A 309 7.88 22.42 -6.90
C ASN A 309 9.26 23.09 -6.97
N ALA A 310 10.05 23.03 -5.91
CA ALA A 310 11.43 23.53 -5.90
C ALA A 310 12.40 22.61 -6.68
N PHE A 311 12.19 21.29 -6.62
CA PHE A 311 13.06 20.28 -7.25
C PHE A 311 12.25 19.19 -7.97
N PRO A 312 11.61 19.48 -9.11
CA PRO A 312 10.67 18.54 -9.75
C PRO A 312 11.33 17.27 -10.29
N ASN A 313 12.65 17.29 -10.49
CA ASN A 313 13.44 16.14 -10.92
C ASN A 313 14.00 15.31 -9.76
N LYS A 314 13.76 15.72 -8.51
CA LYS A 314 14.16 14.96 -7.32
C LYS A 314 13.03 14.07 -6.85
N GLU A 315 13.43 12.91 -6.36
CA GLU A 315 12.48 11.91 -5.88
C GLU A 315 12.00 12.27 -4.47
N ILE A 316 10.75 11.92 -4.17
CA ILE A 316 10.19 12.01 -2.82
C ILE A 316 9.94 10.59 -2.32
N TYR A 317 10.24 10.37 -1.05
CA TYR A 317 9.99 9.13 -0.33
C TYR A 317 9.18 9.43 0.92
N PHE A 318 8.35 8.48 1.32
CA PHE A 318 7.72 8.49 2.63
C PHE A 318 8.17 7.23 3.35
N THR A 319 8.84 7.40 4.49
CA THR A 319 9.66 6.33 5.10
C THR A 319 9.28 6.00 6.53
N GLU A 320 8.38 6.79 7.15
CA GLU A 320 7.97 6.53 8.52
C GLU A 320 6.63 7.18 8.90
N CYS A 321 5.77 6.37 9.51
CA CYS A 321 4.59 6.79 10.26
C CYS A 321 4.31 5.75 11.33
N THR A 322 3.47 6.07 12.32
CA THR A 322 2.97 5.04 13.22
C THR A 322 1.57 5.37 13.71
N GLY A 323 0.74 4.33 13.82
CA GLY A 323 -0.46 4.39 14.63
C GLY A 323 -0.14 4.29 16.13
N SER A 324 -1.16 4.47 16.95
CA SER A 324 -1.07 4.37 18.42
C SER A 324 -1.95 3.23 18.93
N PHE A 325 -1.51 2.49 19.95
CA PHE A 325 -2.36 1.51 20.61
C PHE A 325 -3.59 2.20 21.24
N GLY A 326 -4.75 1.54 21.15
CA GLY A 326 -6.00 2.01 21.73
C GLY A 326 -6.74 3.08 20.92
N SER A 327 -6.19 3.54 19.79
CA SER A 327 -6.92 4.42 18.86
C SER A 327 -8.01 3.66 18.10
N ASP A 328 -8.95 4.42 17.54
CA ASP A 328 -10.12 3.88 16.86
C ASP A 328 -9.78 3.34 15.46
N TRP A 329 -10.24 2.11 15.20
CA TRP A 329 -10.00 1.38 13.97
C TRP A 329 -10.38 2.15 12.70
N TRP A 330 -11.57 2.77 12.66
CA TRP A 330 -12.05 3.35 11.41
C TRP A 330 -11.46 4.74 11.17
N SER A 331 -11.28 5.54 12.23
CA SER A 331 -10.50 6.78 12.18
C SER A 331 -9.12 6.52 11.57
N ASP A 332 -8.41 5.53 12.09
CA ASP A 332 -7.04 5.25 11.66
C ASP A 332 -6.98 4.72 10.23
N ILE A 333 -7.89 3.82 9.85
CA ILE A 333 -7.98 3.36 8.44
C ILE A 333 -8.20 4.55 7.50
N LYS A 334 -9.16 5.43 7.80
CA LYS A 334 -9.46 6.58 6.94
C LYS A 334 -8.27 7.53 6.85
N TRP A 335 -7.67 7.88 7.98
CA TRP A 335 -6.53 8.79 8.01
C TRP A 335 -5.31 8.19 7.30
N THR A 336 -4.97 6.93 7.58
CA THR A 336 -3.82 6.24 6.98
C THR A 336 -4.01 6.11 5.48
N MET A 337 -5.21 5.78 5.01
CA MET A 337 -5.43 5.71 3.58
C MET A 337 -5.42 7.07 2.90
N ASP A 338 -6.09 8.09 3.46
CA ASP A 338 -6.15 9.44 2.86
C ASP A 338 -4.76 10.07 2.78
N ASN A 339 -3.99 9.99 3.86
CA ASN A 339 -2.70 10.67 3.95
C ASN A 339 -1.54 9.79 3.48
N ILE A 340 -1.55 8.50 3.80
CA ILE A 340 -0.41 7.59 3.55
C ILE A 340 -0.66 6.76 2.29
N ALA A 341 -1.60 5.82 2.30
CA ALA A 341 -1.72 4.83 1.22
C ALA A 341 -2.09 5.46 -0.15
N ILE A 342 -2.93 6.50 -0.15
CA ILE A 342 -3.35 7.27 -1.34
C ILE A 342 -2.64 8.63 -1.39
N GLY A 343 -2.53 9.33 -0.27
CA GLY A 343 -2.03 10.70 -0.18
C GLY A 343 -0.56 10.87 -0.57
N VAL A 344 0.37 10.13 0.06
CA VAL A 344 1.80 10.35 -0.26
C VAL A 344 2.13 10.08 -1.72
N PRO A 345 1.58 9.05 -2.39
CA PRO A 345 1.79 8.90 -3.82
C PRO A 345 1.08 9.97 -4.63
N GLN A 346 -0.05 10.53 -4.15
CA GLN A 346 -0.68 11.70 -4.77
C GLN A 346 0.20 12.94 -4.75
N HIS A 347 1.06 13.05 -3.73
CA HIS A 347 2.05 14.09 -3.54
C HIS A 347 3.48 13.60 -3.84
N TRP A 348 3.63 12.86 -4.93
CA TRP A 348 4.90 12.48 -5.58
C TRP A 348 5.79 11.46 -4.86
N ALA A 349 5.41 10.98 -3.67
CA ALA A 349 6.19 9.97 -2.98
C ALA A 349 6.19 8.64 -3.76
N ARG A 350 7.34 7.97 -3.76
CA ARG A 350 7.53 6.65 -4.41
C ARG A 350 7.31 5.49 -3.45
N THR A 351 7.37 5.75 -2.15
CA THR A 351 7.16 4.75 -1.09
C THR A 351 6.09 5.22 -0.11
N ALA A 352 5.51 4.28 0.63
CA ALA A 352 4.90 4.59 1.92
C ALA A 352 5.21 3.48 2.93
N LEU A 353 5.93 3.82 3.99
CA LEU A 353 6.40 2.87 5.00
C LEU A 353 5.84 3.26 6.37
N GLU A 354 5.33 2.28 7.08
CA GLU A 354 4.99 2.39 8.50
C GLU A 354 6.21 2.03 9.37
N TRP A 355 6.12 2.31 10.67
CA TRP A 355 7.24 2.14 11.57
C TRP A 355 7.53 0.68 11.86
N ASN A 356 7.03 0.15 12.97
CA ASN A 356 7.33 -1.24 13.34
C ASN A 356 6.55 -2.22 12.45
N LEU A 357 7.26 -3.15 11.82
CA LEU A 357 6.64 -4.28 11.13
C LEU A 357 5.90 -5.20 12.10
N ALA A 358 6.46 -5.44 13.28
CA ALA A 358 5.83 -6.27 14.31
C ALA A 358 6.15 -5.76 15.73
N SER A 359 5.21 -5.94 16.64
CA SER A 359 5.41 -5.72 18.08
C SER A 359 4.74 -6.81 18.88
N ASP A 360 5.07 -6.91 20.17
CA ASP A 360 4.26 -7.67 21.12
C ASP A 360 2.95 -6.93 21.48
N GLU A 361 2.15 -7.55 22.35
CA GLU A 361 0.85 -7.04 22.82
C GLU A 361 0.94 -5.71 23.60
N SER A 362 2.15 -5.31 24.01
CA SER A 362 2.43 -4.04 24.70
C SER A 362 3.00 -2.95 23.78
N GLY A 363 3.16 -3.25 22.48
CA GLY A 363 3.82 -2.36 21.52
C GLY A 363 5.34 -2.31 21.69
N GLY A 364 5.94 -3.38 22.22
CA GLY A 364 7.36 -3.48 22.49
C GLY A 364 8.05 -4.67 21.80
N PRO A 365 9.28 -5.02 22.24
CA PRO A 365 10.05 -4.33 23.28
C PRO A 365 10.56 -2.96 22.81
N LYS A 366 10.83 -2.05 23.75
CA LYS A 366 11.40 -0.72 23.47
C LYS A 366 12.78 -0.58 24.11
N PHE A 367 13.55 0.38 23.63
CA PHE A 367 14.83 0.75 24.20
C PHE A 367 14.69 1.10 25.69
N PRO A 368 15.50 0.53 26.60
CA PRO A 368 15.35 0.77 28.03
C PRO A 368 15.44 2.26 28.39
N GLY A 369 14.40 2.78 29.05
CA GLY A 369 14.33 4.18 29.48
C GLY A 369 13.93 5.18 28.39
N THR A 370 13.61 4.72 27.18
CA THR A 370 13.10 5.59 26.11
C THR A 370 11.77 6.25 26.49
N ASN A 371 11.61 7.52 26.10
CA ASN A 371 10.32 8.19 26.10
C ASN A 371 9.58 8.09 24.76
N SER A 372 10.14 7.38 23.77
CA SER A 372 9.48 7.14 22.48
C SER A 372 8.17 6.36 22.68
N CYS A 373 7.18 6.69 21.84
CA CYS A 373 5.87 6.04 21.85
C CYS A 373 5.24 6.05 23.26
N SER A 374 5.05 7.26 23.80
CA SER A 374 4.53 7.54 25.14
C SER A 374 3.61 8.77 25.09
N PRO A 375 2.49 8.79 25.85
CA PRO A 375 2.04 7.77 26.81
C PRO A 375 1.45 6.51 26.15
N ASN A 376 1.00 6.63 24.89
CA ASN A 376 0.45 5.50 24.15
C ASN A 376 1.56 4.81 23.37
N ALA A 377 1.63 3.48 23.47
CA ALA A 377 2.56 2.69 22.67
C ALA A 377 2.28 2.85 21.18
N CYS A 378 3.31 2.81 20.35
CA CYS A 378 3.18 2.81 18.90
C CYS A 378 2.65 1.44 18.45
N ARG A 379 1.71 1.44 17.51
CA ARG A 379 1.13 0.23 16.96
C ARG A 379 1.86 -0.19 15.69
N ALA A 380 2.37 -1.42 15.70
CA ALA A 380 3.02 -2.03 14.54
C ALA A 380 2.00 -2.50 13.50
N ILE A 381 2.45 -2.85 12.29
CA ILE A 381 1.62 -3.54 11.28
C ILE A 381 1.00 -4.83 11.85
N VAL A 382 1.76 -5.54 12.70
CA VAL A 382 1.39 -6.83 13.28
C VAL A 382 1.60 -6.81 14.79
N THR A 383 0.59 -7.28 15.54
CA THR A 383 0.74 -7.61 16.96
C THR A 383 0.90 -9.12 17.10
N VAL A 384 2.04 -9.59 17.61
CA VAL A 384 2.27 -11.01 17.90
C VAL A 384 1.94 -11.28 19.37
N LYS A 385 1.14 -12.32 19.61
CA LYS A 385 0.68 -12.70 20.94
C LYS A 385 1.61 -13.72 21.60
N SER A 386 1.64 -13.68 22.92
CA SER A 386 2.43 -14.59 23.75
C SER A 386 2.09 -16.08 23.56
N ASP A 387 0.88 -16.40 23.09
CA ASP A 387 0.42 -17.76 22.81
C ASP A 387 0.91 -18.33 21.45
N GLY A 388 1.59 -17.53 20.63
CA GLY A 388 2.05 -17.91 19.30
C GLY A 388 1.04 -17.66 18.18
N THR A 389 -0.01 -16.87 18.44
CA THR A 389 -0.90 -16.29 17.43
C THR A 389 -0.52 -14.84 17.10
N TYR A 390 -1.21 -14.21 16.16
CA TYR A 390 -0.96 -12.82 15.78
C TYR A 390 -2.25 -12.14 15.30
N GLU A 391 -2.24 -10.80 15.30
CA GLU A 391 -3.28 -9.95 14.74
C GLU A 391 -2.67 -8.94 13.76
N LEU A 392 -3.39 -8.66 12.68
CA LEU A 392 -3.03 -7.63 11.71
C LEU A 392 -3.75 -6.34 12.10
N ASN A 393 -3.01 -5.24 12.22
CA ASN A 393 -3.54 -3.96 12.67
C ASN A 393 -4.08 -3.11 11.50
N GLN A 394 -4.63 -1.94 11.82
CA GLN A 394 -5.25 -1.04 10.84
C GLN A 394 -4.28 -0.71 9.69
N GLU A 395 -3.04 -0.44 10.05
CA GLU A 395 -1.94 -0.06 9.16
C GLU A 395 -1.68 -1.15 8.11
N PHE A 396 -1.78 -2.44 8.49
CA PHE A 396 -1.70 -3.55 7.55
C PHE A 396 -2.76 -3.43 6.46
N TYR A 397 -4.03 -3.26 6.84
CA TYR A 397 -5.12 -3.28 5.87
C TYR A 397 -5.11 -2.05 4.97
N SER A 398 -4.73 -0.88 5.50
CA SER A 398 -4.56 0.33 4.71
C SER A 398 -3.46 0.15 3.65
N LEU A 399 -2.24 -0.20 4.09
CA LEU A 399 -1.13 -0.35 3.16
C LEU A 399 -1.29 -1.53 2.20
N ALA A 400 -1.89 -2.64 2.64
CA ALA A 400 -2.12 -3.80 1.78
C ALA A 400 -3.01 -3.45 0.58
N GLN A 401 -4.02 -2.58 0.76
CA GLN A 401 -4.87 -2.14 -0.34
C GLN A 401 -4.07 -1.36 -1.40
N ALA A 402 -3.18 -0.47 -1.00
CA ALA A 402 -2.36 0.27 -1.95
C ALA A 402 -1.21 -0.55 -2.55
N SER A 403 -0.55 -1.38 -1.74
CA SER A 403 0.57 -2.23 -2.14
C SER A 403 0.19 -3.19 -3.26
N ARG A 404 -0.94 -3.86 -3.11
CA ARG A 404 -1.46 -4.79 -4.11
C ARG A 404 -1.81 -4.14 -5.45
N ALA A 405 -2.23 -2.87 -5.46
CA ALA A 405 -2.54 -2.20 -6.71
C ALA A 405 -1.32 -2.10 -7.64
N ILE A 406 -0.11 -2.19 -7.07
CA ILE A 406 1.16 -2.01 -7.78
C ILE A 406 2.04 -3.26 -7.84
N VAL A 407 1.65 -4.41 -7.27
CA VAL A 407 2.46 -5.65 -7.36
C VAL A 407 2.65 -6.07 -8.81
N PRO A 408 3.76 -6.68 -9.23
CA PRO A 408 3.91 -7.12 -10.62
C PRO A 408 2.80 -8.09 -11.05
N LYS A 409 2.30 -7.95 -12.28
CA LYS A 409 1.37 -8.94 -12.85
C LYS A 409 2.12 -10.18 -13.37
N ASP A 410 3.37 -10.00 -13.81
CA ASP A 410 4.26 -11.10 -14.18
C ASP A 410 5.25 -11.40 -13.07
N PRO A 411 5.65 -12.68 -12.87
CA PRO A 411 6.78 -13.01 -12.03
C PRO A 411 8.03 -12.20 -12.41
N GLY A 412 8.55 -11.43 -11.45
CA GLY A 412 9.71 -10.56 -11.65
C GLY A 412 9.49 -9.35 -12.56
N GLY A 413 8.24 -9.05 -12.93
CA GLY A 413 7.91 -7.92 -13.79
C GLY A 413 7.95 -6.56 -13.10
N PRO A 414 7.68 -5.48 -13.86
CA PRO A 414 7.71 -4.13 -13.31
C PRO A 414 6.58 -3.93 -12.30
N ILE A 415 6.86 -3.12 -11.30
CA ILE A 415 5.87 -2.65 -10.32
C ILE A 415 5.05 -1.48 -10.90
N GLY A 416 3.93 -1.15 -10.26
CA GLY A 416 3.01 -0.12 -10.72
C GLY A 416 3.63 1.28 -10.80
N GLN A 417 3.24 2.02 -11.82
CA GLN A 417 3.52 3.44 -12.01
C GLN A 417 2.24 4.23 -11.82
N ARG A 418 2.30 5.38 -11.13
CA ARG A 418 1.11 6.21 -10.91
C ARG A 418 0.65 6.87 -12.23
N ILE A 419 -0.66 6.93 -12.43
CA ILE A 419 -1.30 7.60 -13.57
C ILE A 419 -2.38 8.59 -13.10
N GLY A 420 -2.91 9.38 -14.03
CA GLY A 420 -3.97 10.35 -13.80
C GLY A 420 -5.26 9.72 -13.31
N VAL A 421 -5.87 10.35 -12.32
CA VAL A 421 -7.25 10.09 -11.92
C VAL A 421 -7.88 11.37 -11.40
N THR A 422 -9.14 11.62 -11.77
CA THR A 422 -9.95 12.73 -11.24
C THR A 422 -11.23 12.19 -10.64
N VAL A 423 -11.75 12.88 -9.63
CA VAL A 423 -13.06 12.59 -9.03
C VAL A 423 -13.96 13.81 -9.19
N GLY A 424 -15.05 13.66 -9.93
CA GLY A 424 -16.12 14.65 -10.12
C GLY A 424 -17.42 14.25 -9.44
N GLY A 425 -18.48 15.04 -9.67
CA GLY A 425 -19.81 14.82 -9.09
C GLY A 425 -20.04 15.53 -7.75
N ASN A 426 -21.28 15.44 -7.25
CA ASN A 426 -21.75 16.12 -6.04
C ASN A 426 -21.14 15.56 -4.74
N LEU A 427 -20.77 14.28 -4.75
CA LEU A 427 -20.09 13.59 -3.64
C LEU A 427 -18.62 13.30 -3.94
N SER A 428 -17.98 14.07 -4.84
CA SER A 428 -16.55 13.91 -5.15
C SER A 428 -15.65 14.03 -3.92
N TRP A 429 -16.00 14.93 -2.99
CA TRP A 429 -15.29 15.14 -1.72
C TRP A 429 -15.23 13.89 -0.84
N ALA A 430 -16.18 12.96 -1.02
CA ALA A 430 -16.27 11.76 -0.23
C ALA A 430 -15.33 10.67 -0.72
N LEU A 431 -14.76 10.78 -1.92
CA LEU A 431 -13.84 9.78 -2.44
C LEU A 431 -12.39 10.27 -2.43
N ARG A 432 -11.46 9.39 -2.09
CA ARG A 432 -10.03 9.55 -2.42
C ARG A 432 -9.64 8.42 -3.33
N VAL A 433 -8.92 8.73 -4.40
CA VAL A 433 -8.61 7.74 -5.42
C VAL A 433 -7.18 7.89 -5.89
N ASN A 434 -6.46 6.78 -5.95
CA ASN A 434 -5.22 6.69 -6.71
C ASN A 434 -5.38 5.69 -7.85
N ALA A 435 -4.61 5.90 -8.93
CA ALA A 435 -4.62 5.03 -10.09
C ALA A 435 -3.21 4.67 -10.52
N PHE A 436 -3.03 3.44 -10.96
CA PHE A 436 -1.75 2.88 -11.34
C PHE A 436 -1.85 2.08 -12.65
N VAL A 437 -0.74 2.05 -13.37
CA VAL A 437 -0.50 1.12 -14.48
C VAL A 437 0.68 0.22 -14.15
N THR A 438 0.49 -1.09 -14.26
CA THR A 438 1.54 -2.10 -14.15
C THR A 438 1.80 -2.65 -15.54
N LYS A 439 3.00 -2.35 -16.06
CA LYS A 439 3.47 -2.87 -17.36
C LYS A 439 3.74 -4.38 -17.28
N ARG A 440 4.02 -4.97 -18.45
CA ARG A 440 4.20 -6.41 -18.64
C ARG A 440 5.65 -6.71 -19.03
N ASN A 441 6.13 -7.92 -18.73
CA ASN A 441 7.45 -8.38 -19.19
C ASN A 441 7.52 -8.44 -20.71
N ASN A 442 6.46 -8.93 -21.34
CA ASN A 442 6.27 -8.87 -22.78
C ASN A 442 5.47 -7.61 -23.12
N GLY A 443 6.07 -6.65 -23.83
CA GLY A 443 5.39 -5.41 -24.23
C GLY A 443 4.19 -5.60 -25.16
N ALA A 444 4.00 -6.81 -25.72
CA ALA A 444 2.79 -7.15 -26.49
C ALA A 444 1.58 -7.50 -25.61
N ASP A 445 1.79 -7.85 -24.34
CA ASP A 445 0.70 -8.11 -23.40
C ASP A 445 0.03 -6.78 -22.99
N TRP A 446 -1.26 -6.82 -22.69
CA TRP A 446 -1.99 -5.65 -22.20
C TRP A 446 -1.48 -5.23 -20.81
N ASN A 447 -1.34 -3.93 -20.58
CA ASN A 447 -0.98 -3.38 -19.28
C ASN A 447 -2.13 -3.56 -18.28
N ARG A 448 -1.80 -3.88 -17.04
CA ARG A 448 -2.77 -3.94 -15.95
C ARG A 448 -2.98 -2.56 -15.37
N TYR A 449 -4.23 -2.16 -15.20
CA TYR A 449 -4.59 -0.91 -14.54
C TYR A 449 -5.26 -1.21 -13.21
N SER A 450 -4.98 -0.40 -12.20
CA SER A 450 -5.53 -0.55 -10.86
C SER A 450 -5.98 0.80 -10.32
N ILE A 451 -7.10 0.85 -9.62
CA ILE A 451 -7.46 1.98 -8.76
C ILE A 451 -7.53 1.54 -7.31
N VAL A 452 -7.24 2.45 -6.39
CA VAL A 452 -7.42 2.29 -4.94
C VAL A 452 -8.36 3.40 -4.51
N VAL A 453 -9.51 3.03 -3.93
CA VAL A 453 -10.58 3.98 -3.61
C VAL A 453 -10.82 4.02 -2.11
N LEU A 454 -11.01 5.22 -1.56
CA LEU A 454 -11.51 5.54 -0.22
C LEU A 454 -12.92 6.04 -0.32
N ASN A 455 -13.84 5.55 0.51
CA ASN A 455 -15.10 6.22 0.77
C ASN A 455 -15.09 6.83 2.18
N TRP A 456 -14.97 8.16 2.25
CA TRP A 456 -14.93 8.98 3.46
C TRP A 456 -16.33 9.34 3.96
N ASN A 457 -17.38 9.03 3.19
CA ASN A 457 -18.73 9.47 3.49
C ASN A 457 -19.22 8.82 4.79
N ASP A 458 -19.38 9.64 5.83
CA ASP A 458 -19.99 9.25 7.09
C ASP A 458 -21.11 10.26 7.41
N ASN A 459 -22.21 9.81 8.02
CA ASN A 459 -23.23 10.74 8.52
C ASN A 459 -22.77 11.39 9.85
N ALA A 460 -23.31 12.57 10.18
CA ALA A 460 -22.93 13.40 11.34
C ALA A 460 -23.33 12.83 12.72
N SER A 461 -23.55 11.53 12.85
CA SER A 461 -23.81 10.89 14.15
C SER A 461 -22.53 10.74 14.96
N SER A 462 -22.65 10.74 16.30
CA SER A 462 -21.53 10.52 17.23
C SER A 462 -20.96 9.08 17.21
N SER A 463 -21.56 8.19 16.42
CA SER A 463 -21.04 6.86 16.07
C SER A 463 -20.71 6.80 14.58
N TRP A 464 -19.67 6.05 14.21
CA TRP A 464 -19.33 5.77 12.81
C TRP A 464 -20.53 5.25 12.04
N ASN A 465 -20.90 5.95 10.97
CA ASN A 465 -22.03 5.59 10.13
C ASN A 465 -21.68 5.79 8.65
N PRO A 466 -20.80 4.93 8.08
CA PRO A 466 -20.38 5.06 6.69
C PRO A 466 -21.55 4.94 5.74
N GLN A 467 -21.65 5.89 4.82
CA GLN A 467 -22.71 5.98 3.84
C GLN A 467 -22.22 5.49 2.47
N PRO A 468 -23.04 4.75 1.73
CA PRO A 468 -22.72 4.42 0.34
C PRO A 468 -22.52 5.70 -0.48
N VAL A 469 -21.60 5.65 -1.44
CA VAL A 469 -21.47 6.66 -2.49
C VAL A 469 -21.71 5.96 -3.81
N LYS A 470 -22.66 6.44 -4.61
CA LYS A 470 -22.89 5.91 -5.94
C LYS A 470 -21.87 6.50 -6.91
N ALA A 471 -20.85 5.74 -7.31
CA ALA A 471 -19.73 6.23 -8.09
C ALA A 471 -19.68 5.63 -9.50
N THR A 472 -19.63 6.46 -10.54
CA THR A 472 -19.26 6.01 -11.89
C THR A 472 -17.75 5.83 -11.97
N ILE A 473 -17.29 4.84 -12.74
CA ILE A 473 -15.86 4.63 -13.05
C ILE A 473 -15.70 4.64 -14.55
N GLU A 474 -14.87 5.54 -15.06
CA GLU A 474 -14.58 5.74 -16.46
C GLU A 474 -13.12 5.45 -16.78
N PHE A 475 -12.91 4.82 -17.94
CA PHE A 475 -11.58 4.60 -18.50
C PHE A 475 -11.66 4.66 -20.02
N ARG A 476 -10.81 5.49 -20.66
CA ARG A 476 -10.73 5.63 -22.12
C ARG A 476 -12.10 5.85 -22.81
N GLY A 477 -12.94 6.70 -22.23
CA GLY A 477 -14.23 7.12 -22.82
C GLY A 477 -15.39 6.12 -22.69
N VAL A 478 -15.19 5.02 -21.95
CA VAL A 478 -16.26 4.09 -21.56
C VAL A 478 -16.39 4.06 -20.04
N GLN A 479 -17.54 3.62 -19.53
CA GLN A 479 -17.83 3.55 -18.09
C GLN A 479 -18.27 2.15 -17.69
N ILE A 480 -18.09 1.77 -16.42
CA ILE A 480 -18.60 0.49 -15.94
C ILE A 480 -20.14 0.43 -15.98
N ALA A 481 -20.68 -0.74 -16.30
CA ALA A 481 -22.07 -1.07 -16.05
C ALA A 481 -22.22 -2.47 -15.50
N PHE A 482 -23.08 -2.59 -14.48
CA PHE A 482 -23.49 -3.86 -13.93
C PHE A 482 -24.62 -4.45 -14.80
N SER A 483 -24.51 -5.73 -15.12
CA SER A 483 -25.59 -6.45 -15.80
C SER A 483 -26.85 -6.51 -14.93
N LYS A 484 -28.03 -6.67 -15.55
CA LYS A 484 -29.30 -6.86 -14.82
C LYS A 484 -29.23 -8.02 -13.82
N ALA A 485 -28.53 -9.10 -14.15
CA ALA A 485 -28.34 -10.24 -13.26
C ALA A 485 -27.48 -9.90 -12.03
N GLN A 486 -26.38 -9.16 -12.22
CA GLN A 486 -25.55 -8.62 -11.11
C GLN A 486 -26.39 -7.71 -10.19
N ILE A 487 -27.18 -6.82 -10.79
CA ILE A 487 -28.09 -5.92 -10.07
C ILE A 487 -29.12 -6.69 -9.23
N ILE A 488 -29.74 -7.72 -9.81
CA ILE A 488 -30.74 -8.55 -9.12
C ILE A 488 -30.09 -9.34 -7.97
N GLN A 489 -28.90 -9.91 -8.18
CA GLN A 489 -28.18 -10.64 -7.14
C GLN A 489 -27.84 -9.74 -5.94
N GLU A 490 -27.33 -8.52 -6.17
CA GLU A 490 -27.04 -7.59 -5.07
C GLU A 490 -28.31 -7.13 -4.35
N LYS A 491 -29.41 -6.85 -5.08
CA LYS A 491 -30.70 -6.54 -4.46
C LYS A 491 -31.21 -7.68 -3.58
N ILE A 492 -31.05 -8.93 -4.00
CA ILE A 492 -31.42 -10.10 -3.20
C ILE A 492 -30.54 -10.18 -1.96
N LYS A 493 -29.21 -10.05 -2.08
CA LYS A 493 -28.28 -10.07 -0.93
C LYS A 493 -28.65 -9.01 0.11
N MET A 494 -28.92 -7.77 -0.31
CA MET A 494 -29.34 -6.69 0.59
C MET A 494 -30.68 -6.96 1.28
N LYS A 495 -31.68 -7.46 0.53
CA LYS A 495 -33.01 -7.78 1.07
C LYS A 495 -32.91 -8.93 2.09
N VAL A 496 -32.08 -9.93 1.82
CA VAL A 496 -31.78 -11.05 2.74
C VAL A 496 -31.07 -10.56 4.01
N ALA A 497 -30.03 -9.73 3.90
CA ALA A 497 -29.33 -9.16 5.06
C ALA A 497 -30.26 -8.32 5.95
N LYS A 498 -31.18 -7.55 5.34
CA LYS A 498 -32.17 -6.74 6.06
C LYS A 498 -33.25 -7.58 6.77
N ILE A 499 -33.58 -8.76 6.23
CA ILE A 499 -34.56 -9.67 6.84
C ILE A 499 -33.94 -10.50 7.97
N LEU A 500 -32.68 -10.94 7.81
CA LEU A 500 -32.04 -11.86 8.75
C LEU A 500 -31.33 -11.17 9.93
N GLY A 501 -31.07 -9.86 9.85
CA GLY A 501 -30.26 -9.16 10.86
C GLY A 501 -28.80 -9.62 10.87
N PRO A 502 -27.94 -9.06 11.75
CA PRO A 502 -26.54 -9.49 11.86
C PRO A 502 -26.48 -10.91 12.42
N VAL A 503 -26.14 -11.88 11.58
CA VAL A 503 -25.99 -13.29 11.99
C VAL A 503 -24.55 -13.50 12.46
N GLY A 504 -24.37 -13.82 13.75
CA GLY A 504 -23.08 -14.21 14.33
C GLY A 504 -22.57 -15.55 13.78
N ASP A 505 -21.26 -15.79 13.91
CA ASP A 505 -20.37 -16.78 13.28
C ASP A 505 -20.74 -18.29 13.28
N ALA A 506 -22.00 -18.69 13.25
CA ALA A 506 -22.38 -20.11 13.24
C ALA A 506 -23.54 -20.42 12.29
N ALA A 507 -23.38 -20.10 11.00
CA ALA A 507 -23.95 -20.77 9.82
C ALA A 507 -23.98 -19.76 8.67
N THR A 508 -22.94 -19.72 7.86
CA THR A 508 -22.99 -19.04 6.56
C THR A 508 -24.00 -19.78 5.68
N PRO A 509 -25.09 -19.14 5.21
CA PRO A 509 -25.94 -19.75 4.19
C PRO A 509 -25.11 -19.91 2.92
N SER A 510 -25.02 -21.13 2.41
CA SER A 510 -24.35 -21.41 1.13
C SER A 510 -25.38 -21.79 0.07
N LEU A 511 -25.13 -21.33 -1.16
CA LEU A 511 -25.85 -21.76 -2.36
C LEU A 511 -25.48 -23.22 -2.64
N CYS A 512 -26.38 -24.17 -2.37
CA CYS A 512 -26.11 -25.60 -2.58
C CYS A 512 -26.49 -26.10 -3.97
N GLY A 513 -26.97 -25.24 -4.86
CA GLY A 513 -27.18 -25.58 -6.27
C GLY A 513 -28.05 -24.55 -7.01
N SER A 514 -27.79 -24.43 -8.32
CA SER A 514 -28.67 -23.73 -9.27
C SER A 514 -29.02 -24.70 -10.40
N GLY A 515 -30.31 -24.95 -10.61
CA GLY A 515 -30.82 -25.71 -11.73
C GLY A 515 -31.65 -24.81 -12.65
N SER A 516 -31.40 -24.91 -13.95
CA SER A 516 -32.21 -24.29 -15.01
C SER A 516 -33.22 -25.32 -15.52
N THR A 517 -34.51 -24.98 -15.49
CA THR A 517 -35.61 -25.78 -16.08
C THR A 517 -36.30 -25.03 -17.23
N GLY A 518 -35.57 -24.14 -17.90
CA GLY A 518 -36.07 -23.40 -19.07
C GLY A 518 -35.57 -21.95 -19.13
N PRO A 519 -36.00 -21.19 -20.15
CA PRO A 519 -35.47 -19.85 -20.44
C PRO A 519 -35.76 -18.78 -19.38
N SER A 520 -36.63 -19.08 -18.39
CA SER A 520 -37.25 -18.06 -17.53
C SER A 520 -37.31 -18.40 -16.03
N LEU A 521 -36.70 -19.50 -15.57
CA LEU A 521 -36.73 -19.86 -14.14
C LEU A 521 -35.34 -20.20 -13.60
N MET A 522 -34.94 -19.47 -12.54
CA MET A 522 -33.76 -19.76 -11.73
C MET A 522 -34.22 -20.09 -10.31
N HIS A 523 -34.11 -21.37 -9.90
CA HIS A 523 -34.34 -21.76 -8.51
C HIS A 523 -33.06 -21.59 -7.70
N VAL A 524 -33.14 -20.84 -6.59
CA VAL A 524 -32.05 -20.66 -5.63
C VAL A 524 -32.39 -21.44 -4.35
N HIS A 525 -31.61 -22.47 -4.05
CA HIS A 525 -31.72 -23.22 -2.80
C HIS A 525 -30.70 -22.71 -1.77
N LEU A 526 -31.19 -22.33 -0.59
CA LEU A 526 -30.38 -21.98 0.58
C LEU A 526 -30.46 -23.11 1.62
N CYS A 527 -29.32 -23.57 2.12
CA CYS A 527 -29.27 -24.54 3.22
C CYS A 527 -28.69 -23.90 4.48
N ILE A 528 -29.30 -24.20 5.64
CA ILE A 528 -28.82 -23.86 6.98
C ILE A 528 -28.63 -25.17 7.74
N GLY A 529 -27.39 -25.64 7.90
CA GLY A 529 -27.09 -26.90 8.57
C GLY A 529 -27.61 -28.15 7.83
N SER A 530 -28.03 -29.18 8.58
CA SER A 530 -28.44 -30.50 8.05
C SER A 530 -29.94 -30.67 7.79
N ARG A 531 -30.75 -29.60 7.85
CA ARG A 531 -32.18 -29.64 7.53
C ARG A 531 -32.48 -28.97 6.19
N ARG A 532 -33.20 -29.69 5.31
CA ARG A 532 -33.92 -29.11 4.17
C ARG A 532 -35.30 -28.70 4.68
N ASP A 533 -35.49 -27.42 4.99
CA ASP A 533 -36.83 -26.89 5.27
C ASP A 533 -37.37 -26.16 4.04
N GLU A 534 -38.66 -26.37 3.75
CA GLU A 534 -39.38 -26.01 2.53
C GLU A 534 -39.59 -24.50 2.32
N VAL A 535 -39.27 -24.05 1.10
CA VAL A 535 -39.97 -23.09 0.22
C VAL A 535 -40.33 -21.69 0.80
N LEU A 536 -39.43 -20.72 0.58
CA LEU A 536 -39.84 -19.36 0.21
C LEU A 536 -39.77 -19.25 -1.32
N GLY A 537 -40.88 -19.56 -1.99
CA GLY A 537 -41.02 -19.35 -3.43
C GLY A 537 -41.08 -17.86 -3.74
N LEU A 538 -39.94 -17.26 -4.07
CA LEU A 538 -39.89 -15.95 -4.72
C LEU A 538 -39.94 -16.19 -6.23
N ASP A 539 -41.13 -16.08 -6.80
CA ASP A 539 -41.33 -16.02 -8.25
C ASP A 539 -40.77 -14.68 -8.75
N ALA A 540 -39.63 -14.76 -9.44
CA ALA A 540 -38.95 -13.60 -10.01
C ALA A 540 -39.86 -12.86 -11.01
N ASP A 541 -40.73 -13.55 -11.75
CA ASP A 541 -41.67 -12.93 -12.69
C ASP A 541 -42.84 -12.24 -11.95
N ALA A 542 -43.22 -12.71 -10.76
CA ALA A 542 -44.25 -12.07 -9.92
C ALA A 542 -43.72 -10.80 -9.20
N GLU A 543 -42.45 -10.78 -8.79
CA GLU A 543 -41.79 -9.56 -8.32
C GLU A 543 -41.53 -8.59 -9.49
N ILE A 544 -41.14 -9.06 -10.67
CA ILE A 544 -41.02 -8.22 -11.88
C ILE A 544 -42.38 -7.61 -12.28
N LYS A 545 -43.47 -8.38 -12.29
CA LYS A 545 -44.82 -7.87 -12.58
C LYS A 545 -45.35 -6.88 -11.54
N LYS A 546 -44.98 -7.01 -10.26
CA LYS A 546 -45.34 -6.03 -9.22
C LYS A 546 -44.69 -4.67 -9.46
N TRP A 547 -43.55 -4.63 -10.15
CA TRP A 547 -42.83 -3.40 -10.48
C TRP A 547 -43.29 -2.81 -11.82
N GLU A 548 -43.70 -3.63 -12.79
CA GLU A 548 -44.33 -3.17 -14.05
C GLU A 548 -45.74 -2.57 -13.85
N LEU A 549 -46.43 -2.91 -12.75
CA LEU A 549 -47.80 -2.45 -12.48
C LEU A 549 -47.91 -1.10 -11.75
N GLN A 550 -46.80 -0.42 -11.44
CA GLN A 550 -46.84 0.85 -10.67
C GLN A 550 -46.66 2.15 -11.46
N THR A 551 -46.56 2.15 -12.78
CA THR A 551 -46.82 3.38 -13.59
C THR A 551 -47.23 3.02 -15.03
N PRO A 552 -48.39 3.51 -15.54
CA PRO A 552 -48.70 3.42 -16.96
C PRO A 552 -48.02 4.59 -17.69
N VAL A 553 -46.91 4.33 -18.38
CA VAL A 553 -46.41 5.22 -19.44
C VAL A 553 -46.18 4.37 -20.69
N ASP A 554 -46.89 4.77 -21.75
CA ASP A 554 -46.95 4.12 -23.06
C ASP A 554 -45.60 4.27 -23.81
N ILE A 555 -44.82 3.19 -23.92
CA ILE A 555 -43.51 3.19 -24.60
C ILE A 555 -43.69 2.81 -26.07
N ARG A 556 -44.32 3.70 -26.84
CA ARG A 556 -44.24 3.71 -28.31
C ARG A 556 -44.19 5.15 -28.83
N ASN A 557 -43.19 5.90 -28.39
CA ASN A 557 -42.50 7.01 -29.07
C ASN A 557 -41.84 7.93 -28.02
N SER A 558 -40.67 8.48 -28.38
CA SER A 558 -39.88 9.52 -27.70
C SER A 558 -39.17 9.19 -26.37
N GLU A 559 -37.84 9.35 -26.44
CA GLU A 559 -36.95 10.07 -25.51
C GLU A 559 -36.70 9.56 -24.07
N SER A 560 -35.41 9.31 -23.81
CA SER A 560 -34.70 9.14 -22.53
C SER A 560 -34.88 7.83 -21.73
N ILE A 561 -33.85 6.98 -21.80
CA ILE A 561 -33.58 5.89 -20.84
C ILE A 561 -32.80 6.51 -19.66
N ALA A 562 -33.43 7.46 -18.96
CA ALA A 562 -32.78 8.21 -17.86
C ALA A 562 -33.09 7.64 -16.46
N ASP A 563 -34.13 6.82 -16.30
CA ASP A 563 -34.70 6.52 -14.97
C ASP A 563 -34.49 5.07 -14.47
N ILE A 564 -33.47 4.36 -14.97
CA ILE A 564 -33.01 3.13 -14.29
C ILE A 564 -31.91 3.54 -13.31
N PRO A 565 -32.07 3.37 -11.98
CA PRO A 565 -31.01 3.69 -11.04
C PRO A 565 -29.78 2.83 -11.35
N ASN A 566 -28.74 3.45 -11.95
CA ASN A 566 -27.42 2.86 -12.11
C ASN A 566 -26.92 2.38 -10.74
N LEU A 567 -26.76 1.09 -10.55
CA LEU A 567 -26.29 0.49 -9.28
C LEU A 567 -24.77 0.49 -9.21
N ALA A 568 -24.18 1.66 -9.42
CA ALA A 568 -22.82 1.90 -8.98
C ALA A 568 -22.81 2.39 -7.52
N GLU A 569 -23.81 1.99 -6.71
CA GLU A 569 -23.80 2.20 -5.27
C GLU A 569 -22.60 1.43 -4.72
N ALA A 570 -21.60 2.11 -4.15
CA ALA A 570 -20.65 1.44 -3.27
C ALA A 570 -21.45 1.06 -2.02
N PRO A 571 -21.94 -0.19 -1.86
CA PRO A 571 -22.97 -0.48 -0.89
C PRO A 571 -22.37 -0.38 0.51
N MET A 572 -22.78 0.61 1.34
CA MET A 572 -22.45 0.83 2.77
C MET A 572 -20.98 0.66 3.23
N GLN A 573 -20.04 0.41 2.31
CA GLN A 573 -18.79 -0.28 2.60
C GLN A 573 -17.80 -0.12 1.41
N VAL A 574 -16.60 0.38 1.72
CA VAL A 574 -15.30 -0.25 1.39
C VAL A 574 -14.48 0.02 0.15
N TRP A 575 -13.25 0.38 0.48
CA TRP A 575 -12.02 0.35 -0.27
C TRP A 575 -11.88 -0.81 -1.20
N THR A 576 -11.85 -0.47 -2.47
CA THR A 576 -11.77 -1.46 -3.52
C THR A 576 -10.51 -1.22 -4.32
N ILE A 577 -9.61 -2.21 -4.35
CA ILE A 577 -8.72 -2.34 -5.49
C ILE A 577 -9.57 -2.89 -6.62
N MET A 578 -9.70 -2.13 -7.71
CA MET A 578 -10.30 -2.64 -8.92
C MET A 578 -9.21 -2.75 -9.96
N THR A 579 -8.91 -3.96 -10.40
CA THR A 579 -7.98 -4.18 -11.51
C THR A 579 -8.76 -4.30 -12.81
N PHE A 580 -8.27 -3.71 -13.90
CA PHE A 580 -8.92 -3.83 -15.20
C PHE A 580 -7.95 -3.95 -16.37
N THR A 581 -8.46 -4.52 -17.46
CA THR A 581 -7.76 -4.71 -18.73
C THR A 581 -8.10 -3.58 -19.70
N GLY A 582 -7.11 -3.13 -20.48
CA GLY A 582 -7.33 -2.28 -21.65
C GLY A 582 -6.51 -2.79 -22.82
N THR A 583 -7.13 -3.05 -23.97
CA THR A 583 -6.38 -3.38 -25.19
C THR A 583 -5.56 -2.15 -25.63
N ASN A 584 -4.27 -2.36 -25.87
CA ASN A 584 -3.47 -1.44 -26.67
C ASN A 584 -3.77 -1.74 -28.13
N THR A 585 -4.80 -1.10 -28.67
CA THR A 585 -4.96 -1.01 -30.13
C THR A 585 -5.02 0.47 -30.47
N THR A 586 -3.94 0.87 -31.15
CA THR A 586 -3.62 2.16 -31.79
C THR A 586 -4.79 3.02 -32.20
#